data_AF-A0A7V9Q3Q4-F1
#
_entry.id   AF-A0A7V9Q3Q4-F1
#
_cell.length_a   1.000
_cell.length_b   1.000
_cell.length_c   1.000
_cell.angle_alpha   90.00
_cell.angle_beta   90.00
_cell.angle_gamma   90.00
#
_symmetry.space_group_name_H-M   'P 1'
#
loop_
_entity.id
_entity.type
_entity.pdbx_description
1 polymer ?
#
loop_
_entity_poly.entity_id
_entity_poly.type
_entity_poly.pdbx_seq_one_letter_code
_entity_poly.pdbx_strand_id
1 'polypeptide(L)'
;MPLGYLAELVARLPSWTVFMIKQDELELTTHKPQPLRTSRELVQALDDGVAEGREALANTTDEHLMKPWRLLVNRRVAGEQPRHIILRDAVFNHLAHHRGQLTVYLRLNDVPVPAIYGPSADDGSF
;
A
#
# COMPACT_ATOMS: atom_id res chain seq x y z
N MET A 1 -13.28 8.77 -4.51
CA MET A 1 -12.07 9.27 -3.83
C MET A 1 -11.33 10.16 -4.82
N PRO A 2 -10.91 11.40 -4.52
CA PRO A 2 -10.18 12.24 -5.48
C PRO A 2 -8.88 11.57 -5.97
N LEU A 3 -8.53 11.75 -7.26
CA LEU A 3 -7.37 11.10 -7.89
C LEU A 3 -6.06 11.35 -7.12
N GLY A 4 -5.79 12.59 -6.71
CA GLY A 4 -4.55 12.91 -5.98
C GLY A 4 -4.42 12.14 -4.66
N TYR A 5 -5.50 12.01 -3.90
CA TYR A 5 -5.49 11.25 -2.65
C TYR A 5 -5.37 9.74 -2.89
N LEU A 6 -6.02 9.21 -3.93
CA LEU A 6 -5.86 7.82 -4.34
C LEU A 6 -4.42 7.50 -4.77
N ALA A 7 -3.80 8.38 -5.56
CA ALA A 7 -2.42 8.23 -6.00
C ALA A 7 -1.43 8.28 -4.82
N GLU A 8 -1.64 9.20 -3.86
CA GLU A 8 -0.84 9.25 -2.64
C GLU A 8 -1.01 7.99 -1.79
N LEU A 9 -2.22 7.47 -1.66
CA LEU A 9 -2.48 6.22 -0.93
C LEU A 9 -1.70 5.05 -1.56
N VAL A 10 -1.76 4.89 -2.88
CA VAL A 10 -1.01 3.86 -3.62
C VAL A 10 0.50 4.05 -3.43
N ALA A 11 1.00 5.27 -3.50
CA ALA A 11 2.43 5.57 -3.32
C ALA A 11 2.93 5.20 -1.92
N ARG A 12 2.13 5.42 -0.87
CA ARG A 12 2.56 5.22 0.52
C ARG A 12 2.33 3.79 1.03
N LEU A 13 1.39 3.03 0.47
CA LEU A 13 1.05 1.70 1.00
C LEU A 13 2.24 0.75 1.16
N PRO A 14 3.23 0.67 0.25
CA PRO A 14 4.37 -0.24 0.44
C PRO A 14 5.19 0.03 1.71
N SER A 15 5.33 1.29 2.14
CA SER A 15 6.08 1.61 3.38
C SER A 15 5.38 1.08 4.63
N TRP A 16 4.10 0.69 4.53
CA TRP A 16 3.40 0.06 5.65
C TRP A 16 3.97 -1.29 6.04
N THR A 17 4.52 -2.02 5.06
CA THR A 17 5.25 -3.27 5.33
C THR A 17 6.38 -3.06 6.33
N VAL A 18 7.10 -1.94 6.22
CA VAL A 18 8.25 -1.63 7.08
C VAL A 18 7.81 -1.51 8.54
N PHE A 19 6.81 -0.69 8.84
CA PHE A 19 6.37 -0.51 10.22
C PHE A 19 5.63 -1.74 10.75
N MET A 20 4.88 -2.48 9.91
CA MET A 20 4.21 -3.70 10.36
C MET A 20 5.19 -4.81 10.75
N ILE A 21 6.37 -4.84 10.12
CA ILE A 21 7.44 -5.76 10.50
C ILE A 21 8.19 -5.25 11.73
N LYS A 22 8.53 -3.95 11.79
CA LYS A 22 9.37 -3.37 12.85
C LYS A 22 8.61 -3.02 14.14
N GLN A 23 7.28 -2.96 14.10
CA GLN A 23 6.44 -2.55 15.23
C GLN A 23 5.33 -3.58 15.45
N ASP A 24 4.86 -3.71 16.69
CA ASP A 24 3.79 -4.64 17.06
C ASP A 24 2.40 -4.02 16.99
N GLU A 25 2.33 -2.69 16.84
CA GLU A 25 1.08 -1.97 16.83
C GLU A 25 1.14 -0.65 16.06
N LEU A 26 -0.01 -0.17 15.58
CA LEU A 26 -0.19 1.17 15.02
C LEU A 26 -1.36 1.85 15.73
N GLU A 27 -1.13 3.03 16.29
CA GLU A 27 -2.20 3.92 16.71
C GLU A 27 -2.62 4.83 15.55
N LEU A 28 -3.89 4.76 15.16
CA LEU A 28 -4.46 5.71 14.21
C LEU A 28 -4.66 7.06 14.89
N THR A 29 -3.63 7.90 14.77
CA THR A 29 -3.69 9.28 15.25
C THR A 29 -4.35 10.20 14.22
N THR A 30 -4.70 11.42 14.64
CA THR A 30 -5.18 12.48 13.74
C THR A 30 -4.05 13.10 12.90
N HIS A 31 -2.79 12.70 13.13
CA HIS A 31 -1.66 13.21 12.37
C HIS A 31 -1.71 12.69 10.93
N LYS A 32 -1.78 13.63 9.98
CA LYS A 32 -1.70 13.31 8.55
C LYS A 32 -0.25 13.52 8.09
N PRO A 33 0.32 12.59 7.33
CA PRO A 33 1.62 12.82 6.72
C PRO A 33 1.56 14.04 5.80
N GLN A 34 2.72 14.66 5.55
CA GLN A 34 2.81 15.77 4.61
C GLN A 34 2.33 15.33 3.23
N PRO A 35 1.47 16.10 2.55
CA PRO A 35 0.91 15.68 1.27
C PRO A 35 2.01 15.61 0.19
N LEU A 36 1.98 14.55 -0.62
CA LEU A 36 2.79 14.45 -1.84
C LEU A 36 2.05 15.19 -2.96
N ARG A 37 2.69 16.19 -3.58
CA ARG A 37 2.05 17.15 -4.49
C ARG A 37 2.48 17.00 -5.94
N THR A 38 3.57 16.29 -6.21
CA THR A 38 4.07 16.07 -7.57
C THR A 38 4.16 14.59 -7.93
N SER A 39 4.08 14.26 -9.22
CA SER A 39 4.28 12.89 -9.71
C SER A 39 5.66 12.35 -9.31
N ARG A 40 6.69 13.20 -9.27
CA ARG A 40 8.04 12.82 -8.84
C ARG A 40 8.06 12.37 -7.38
N GLU A 41 7.43 13.15 -6.50
CA GLU A 41 7.32 12.81 -5.07
C GLU A 41 6.53 11.52 -4.84
N LEU A 42 5.45 11.31 -5.60
CA LEU A 42 4.65 10.09 -5.54
C LEU A 42 5.45 8.85 -5.96
N VAL A 43 6.16 8.93 -7.10
CA VAL A 43 6.99 7.81 -7.58
C VAL A 43 8.14 7.55 -6.63
N GLN A 44 8.82 8.58 -6.14
CA GLN A 44 9.91 8.41 -5.17
C GLN A 44 9.43 7.71 -3.89
N ALA A 45 8.30 8.15 -3.32
CA ALA A 45 7.75 7.54 -2.12
C ALA A 45 7.35 6.06 -2.34
N LEU A 46 6.86 5.73 -3.54
CA LEU A 46 6.56 4.36 -3.92
C LEU A 46 7.83 3.52 -4.00
N ASP A 47 8.85 4.00 -4.71
CA ASP A 47 10.11 3.30 -4.92
C ASP A 47 10.85 3.05 -3.60
N ASP A 48 10.93 4.07 -2.73
CA ASP A 48 11.51 3.97 -1.40
C ASP A 48 10.75 2.95 -0.55
N GLY A 49 9.41 3.05 -0.51
CA GLY A 49 8.57 2.13 0.24
C GLY A 49 8.68 0.67 -0.24
N VAL A 50 8.83 0.46 -1.55
CA VAL A 50 9.04 -0.88 -2.12
C VAL A 50 10.42 -1.41 -1.76
N ALA A 51 11.47 -0.59 -1.86
CA ALA A 51 12.83 -0.99 -1.52
C ALA A 51 12.94 -1.38 -0.04
N GLU A 52 12.50 -0.49 0.86
CA GLU A 52 12.53 -0.73 2.30
C GLU A 52 11.60 -1.89 2.72
N GLY A 53 10.42 -1.98 2.12
CA GLY A 53 9.47 -3.06 2.39
C GLY A 53 10.03 -4.43 2.01
N ARG A 54 10.72 -4.53 0.87
CA ARG A 54 11.41 -5.75 0.45
C ARG A 54 12.54 -6.12 1.41
N GLU A 55 13.36 -5.14 1.81
CA GLU A 55 14.42 -5.38 2.79
C GLU A 55 13.85 -5.86 4.13
N ALA A 56 12.77 -5.25 4.62
CA ALA A 56 12.14 -5.65 5.88
C ALA A 56 11.59 -7.09 5.81
N LEU A 57 10.95 -7.47 4.69
CA LEU A 57 10.46 -8.83 4.46
C LEU A 57 11.59 -9.84 4.31
N ALA A 58 12.72 -9.47 3.70
CA ALA A 58 13.88 -10.36 3.58
C ALA A 58 14.56 -10.64 4.93
N ASN A 59 14.41 -9.72 5.90
CA ASN A 59 15.05 -9.80 7.21
C ASN A 59 14.08 -10.18 8.36
N THR A 60 12.85 -10.63 8.05
CA THR A 60 11.91 -11.16 9.05
C THR A 60 11.91 -12.70 9.04
N THR A 61 11.28 -13.30 10.04
CA THR A 61 11.06 -14.76 10.12
C THR A 61 9.58 -15.10 10.09
N ASP A 62 9.24 -16.33 9.69
CA ASP A 62 7.88 -16.84 9.74
C ASP A 62 7.30 -16.81 11.16
N GLU A 63 8.11 -17.16 12.17
CA GLU A 63 7.70 -17.09 13.58
C GLU A 63 7.28 -15.66 13.96
N HIS A 64 8.04 -14.64 13.54
CA HIS A 64 7.64 -13.25 13.75
C HIS A 64 6.34 -12.92 13.02
N LEU A 65 6.18 -13.36 11.78
CA LEU A 65 4.98 -13.11 10.99
C LEU A 65 3.71 -13.80 11.55
N MET A 66 3.86 -14.83 12.38
CA MET A 66 2.75 -15.50 13.07
C MET A 66 2.32 -14.81 14.37
N LYS A 67 3.13 -13.90 14.93
CA LYS A 67 2.80 -13.16 16.15
C LYS A 67 1.67 -12.13 15.91
N PRO A 68 0.86 -11.81 16.93
CA PRO A 68 -0.20 -10.82 16.81
C PRO A 68 0.36 -9.43 16.49
N TRP A 69 -0.42 -8.66 15.75
CA TRP A 69 -0.20 -7.24 15.46
C TRP A 69 -1.49 -6.47 15.70
N ARG A 70 -1.41 -5.27 16.27
CA ARG A 70 -2.59 -4.53 16.76
C ARG A 70 -2.78 -3.18 16.06
N LEU A 71 -4.02 -2.93 15.65
CA LEU A 71 -4.47 -1.59 15.28
C LEU A 71 -5.18 -0.96 16.47
N LEU A 72 -4.73 0.22 16.89
CA LEU A 72 -5.31 0.97 17.99
C LEU A 72 -6.04 2.21 17.46
N VAL A 73 -7.14 2.55 18.13
CA VAL A 73 -7.87 3.81 17.95
C VAL A 73 -8.19 4.35 19.33
N ASN A 74 -7.74 5.57 19.62
CA ASN A 74 -7.86 6.21 20.93
C ASN A 74 -7.33 5.30 22.06
N ARG A 75 -6.18 4.67 21.83
CA ARG A 75 -5.52 3.74 22.76
C ARG A 75 -6.31 2.46 23.08
N ARG A 76 -7.33 2.14 22.28
CA ARG A 76 -8.09 0.89 22.39
C ARG A 76 -7.79 0.00 21.20
N VAL A 77 -7.66 -1.31 21.43
CA VAL A 77 -7.48 -2.28 20.35
C VAL A 77 -8.74 -2.29 19.50
N ALA A 78 -8.62 -1.81 18.27
CA ALA A 78 -9.67 -1.81 17.25
C ALA A 78 -9.61 -3.08 16.40
N GLY A 79 -8.43 -3.68 16.27
CA GLY A 79 -8.24 -4.96 15.60
C GLY A 79 -6.93 -5.64 16.01
N GLU A 80 -6.93 -6.96 16.06
CA GLU A 80 -5.78 -7.79 16.36
C GLU A 80 -5.85 -9.08 15.54
N GLN A 81 -4.79 -9.37 14.79
CA GLN A 81 -4.63 -10.57 13.97
C GLN A 81 -3.14 -10.93 13.88
N PRO A 82 -2.79 -12.15 13.45
CA PRO A 82 -1.41 -12.46 13.09
C PRO A 82 -0.87 -11.48 12.03
N ARG A 83 0.39 -11.06 12.17
CA ARG A 83 1.03 -10.03 11.33
C ARG A 83 0.98 -10.33 9.84
N HIS A 84 1.17 -11.59 9.43
CA HIS A 84 1.06 -11.98 8.01
C HIS A 84 -0.34 -11.74 7.42
N ILE A 85 -1.40 -11.90 8.22
CA ILE A 85 -2.78 -11.62 7.78
C ILE A 85 -2.95 -10.12 7.57
N ILE A 86 -2.50 -9.29 8.52
CA ILE A 86 -2.58 -7.83 8.38
C ILE A 86 -1.74 -7.33 7.20
N LEU A 87 -0.53 -7.86 7.00
CA LEU A 87 0.29 -7.52 5.82
C LEU A 87 -0.43 -7.85 4.50
N ARG A 88 -1.03 -9.04 4.42
CA ARG A 88 -1.82 -9.47 3.25
C ARG A 88 -2.97 -8.50 2.99
N ASP A 89 -3.75 -8.17 4.00
CA ASP A 89 -4.98 -7.41 3.83
C ASP A 89 -4.74 -5.90 3.72
N ALA A 90 -4.00 -5.33 4.67
CA ALA A 90 -3.82 -3.88 4.79
C ALA A 90 -2.78 -3.32 3.81
N VAL A 91 -1.86 -4.15 3.30
CA VAL A 91 -0.85 -3.73 2.31
C VAL A 91 -1.16 -4.31 0.94
N PHE A 92 -1.07 -5.62 0.74
CA PHE A 92 -1.06 -6.19 -0.62
C PHE A 92 -2.43 -6.17 -1.29
N ASN A 93 -3.48 -6.64 -0.61
CA ASN A 93 -4.84 -6.62 -1.12
C ASN A 93 -5.32 -5.17 -1.30
N HIS A 94 -5.01 -4.31 -0.33
CA HIS A 94 -5.36 -2.89 -0.38
C HIS A 94 -4.67 -2.15 -1.54
N LEU A 95 -3.39 -2.45 -1.77
CA LEU A 95 -2.63 -1.90 -2.90
C LEU A 95 -3.21 -2.39 -4.24
N ALA A 96 -3.52 -3.68 -4.37
CA ALA A 96 -4.16 -4.23 -5.57
C ALA A 96 -5.52 -3.57 -5.83
N HIS A 97 -6.34 -3.41 -4.80
CA HIS A 97 -7.63 -2.73 -4.87
C HIS A 97 -7.49 -1.28 -5.38
N HIS A 98 -6.63 -0.47 -4.78
CA HIS A 98 -6.48 0.94 -5.15
C HIS A 98 -5.72 1.17 -6.46
N ARG A 99 -4.78 0.29 -6.83
CA ARG A 99 -4.20 0.28 -8.17
C ARG A 99 -5.25 -0.04 -9.23
N GLY A 100 -6.20 -0.94 -8.95
CA GLY A 100 -7.36 -1.16 -9.80
C GLY A 100 -8.25 0.09 -9.94
N GLN A 101 -8.41 0.88 -8.89
CA GLN A 101 -9.11 2.17 -9.01
C GLN A 101 -8.34 3.19 -9.86
N LEU A 102 -7.00 3.21 -9.80
CA LEU A 102 -6.19 4.09 -10.64
C LEU A 102 -6.35 3.78 -12.13
N THR A 103 -6.54 2.52 -12.52
CA THR A 103 -6.74 2.20 -13.95
C THR A 103 -8.03 2.78 -14.52
N VAL A 104 -9.08 2.89 -13.70
CA VAL A 104 -10.31 3.61 -14.08
C VAL A 104 -10.02 5.09 -14.34
N TYR A 105 -9.18 5.72 -13.50
CA TYR A 105 -8.76 7.10 -13.72
C TYR A 105 -7.94 7.28 -14.98
N LEU A 106 -7.03 6.35 -15.30
CA LEU A 106 -6.29 6.39 -16.57
C LEU A 106 -7.27 6.42 -17.75
N ARG A 107 -8.23 5.49 -17.76
CA ARG A 107 -9.25 5.41 -18.81
C ARG A 107 -10.11 6.67 -18.92
N LEU A 108 -10.53 7.25 -17.79
CA LEU A 108 -11.35 8.47 -17.78
C LEU A 108 -10.58 9.73 -18.22
N ASN A 109 -9.25 9.68 -18.27
CA ASN A 109 -8.39 10.78 -18.71
C ASN A 109 -7.70 10.46 -20.04
N ASP A 110 -8.24 9.51 -20.82
CA ASP A 110 -7.70 9.09 -22.12
C ASP A 110 -6.21 8.68 -22.08
N VAL A 111 -5.76 8.14 -20.93
CA VAL A 111 -4.43 7.57 -20.75
C VAL A 111 -4.50 6.05 -20.92
N PRO A 112 -3.57 5.43 -21.67
CA PRO A 112 -3.54 3.98 -21.81
C PRO A 112 -3.47 3.26 -20.47
N VAL A 113 -4.31 2.23 -20.33
CA VAL A 113 -4.33 1.34 -19.17
C VAL A 113 -3.26 0.26 -19.40
N PRO A 114 -2.32 0.05 -18.47
CA PRO A 114 -1.33 -1.00 -18.62
C PRO A 114 -1.95 -2.40 -18.49
N ALA A 115 -1.34 -3.38 -19.14
CA ALA A 115 -1.61 -4.80 -18.88
C ALA A 115 -1.44 -5.15 -17.39
N ILE A 116 -2.35 -5.97 -16.85
CA ILE A 116 -2.32 -6.41 -15.44
C ILE A 116 -2.03 -7.92 -15.38
N TYR A 117 -2.91 -8.74 -15.95
CA TYR A 117 -2.72 -10.20 -16.10
C TYR A 117 -2.60 -10.62 -17.58
N GLY A 118 -3.05 -9.76 -18.48
CA GLY A 118 -3.02 -9.90 -19.93
C GLY A 118 -3.20 -8.53 -20.57
N PRO A 119 -3.27 -8.47 -21.92
CA PRO A 119 -3.44 -7.22 -22.65
C PRO A 119 -4.65 -6.43 -22.13
N SER A 120 -4.48 -5.12 -21.98
CA SER A 120 -5.61 -4.22 -21.82
C SER A 120 -6.30 -3.98 -23.17
N ALA A 121 -7.41 -3.24 -23.20
CA ALA A 121 -8.02 -2.83 -24.46
C ALA A 121 -7.14 -1.86 -25.28
N ASP A 122 -6.09 -1.31 -24.66
CA ASP A 122 -5.13 -0.40 -25.31
C ASP A 122 -3.92 -1.18 -25.86
N ASP A 123 -3.79 -2.46 -25.52
CA ASP A 123 -2.74 -3.35 -26.01
C ASP A 123 -3.24 -4.13 -27.25
N GLY A 124 -2.48 -4.08 -28.35
CA GLY A 124 -2.80 -4.82 -29.57
C GLY A 124 -2.38 -6.28 -29.46
N SER A 125 -3.36 -7.19 -29.35
CA SER A 125 -3.25 -8.66 -29.34
C SER A 125 -2.71 -9.33 -28.06
N PHE A 126 -3.10 -10.61 -27.89
CA PHE A 126 -2.75 -11.53 -26.80
C PHE A 126 -1.47 -12.31 -27.07
#